data_AF-B4MQW8-F1
#
_entry.id   AF-B4MQW8-F1
#
_cell.length_a   1.000
_cell.length_b   1.000
_cell.length_c   1.000
_cell.angle_alpha   90.00
_cell.angle_beta   90.00
_cell.angle_gamma   90.00
#
_symmetry.space_group_name_H-M   'P 1'
#
loop_
_entity.id
_entity.type
_entity.pdbx_description
1 polymer ?
#
loop_
_entity_poly.entity_id
_entity_poly.type
_entity_poly.pdbx_seq_one_letter_code
_entity_poly.pdbx_strand_id
1 'polypeptide(L)'
;MSRDIIAPPVLAMSHNRRYRVNIVHEVFGGDKWNSSKKSTSGQQKGYEEPDLYAEDDYEDDEEANKIETTADGSFLLNLHVPKSFYGGIIGFKGSTKRRIEEETRVDIYVPRQNENSKDLQIKGKERSQVCAALRKIRLLVQSLRRRMKPTHFLAVALNAGQVQDKFSELKKSILEAQLPGIDEALFISERSIHITLGVYVLLDDAERQKAVEHLQTCKQFLDGLTTPFEMKVKGLEIMNDDPSSTRILYAGVEAPELQKFADKCLGSFQTTGLCATDNNDRESIKLHMTVLNNRYRKKKDEKCANSFDARAILKRFGEHDFGTVQCNAVHLCVLGSSGDSDDFYKITGSLNF
;
A
#
# COMPACT_ATOMS: atom_id res chain seq x y z
N MET A 1 -28.59 19.31 -19.18
CA MET A 1 -27.18 18.88 -19.18
C MET A 1 -26.64 19.05 -20.58
N SER A 2 -25.63 19.93 -20.77
CA SER A 2 -25.15 20.36 -22.09
C SER A 2 -24.63 19.18 -22.92
N ARG A 3 -24.90 19.21 -24.22
CA ARG A 3 -24.50 18.22 -25.24
C ARG A 3 -22.99 18.19 -25.54
N ASP A 4 -22.19 19.04 -24.90
CA ASP A 4 -20.77 19.24 -25.24
C ASP A 4 -19.80 18.18 -24.67
N ILE A 5 -20.28 17.24 -23.86
CA ILE A 5 -19.43 16.18 -23.29
C ILE A 5 -19.19 15.03 -24.30
N ILE A 6 -20.09 14.85 -25.29
CA ILE A 6 -20.10 13.65 -26.14
C ILE A 6 -19.31 13.83 -27.45
N ALA A 7 -18.85 15.04 -27.78
CA ALA A 7 -18.07 15.30 -29.00
C ALA A 7 -17.04 16.43 -28.82
N PRO A 8 -15.84 16.16 -28.27
CA PRO A 8 -14.80 17.19 -28.13
C PRO A 8 -14.33 17.72 -29.51
N PRO A 9 -14.00 19.01 -29.62
CA PRO A 9 -13.60 19.64 -30.88
C PRO A 9 -12.32 18.99 -31.44
N VAL A 10 -12.32 18.76 -32.75
CA VAL A 10 -11.21 18.13 -33.47
C VAL A 10 -10.32 19.22 -34.06
N LEU A 11 -9.04 19.21 -33.70
CA LEU A 11 -8.07 20.14 -34.27
C LEU A 11 -7.39 19.48 -35.47
N ALA A 12 -7.45 20.14 -36.63
CA ALA A 12 -6.77 19.70 -37.84
C ALA A 12 -5.44 20.46 -37.97
N MET A 13 -4.34 19.71 -38.04
CA MET A 13 -3.06 20.24 -38.49
C MET A 13 -2.71 19.65 -39.85
N SER A 14 -1.92 20.39 -40.64
CA SER A 14 -1.69 20.15 -42.06
C SER A 14 -1.36 18.69 -42.43
N HIS A 15 -1.87 18.27 -43.60
CA HIS A 15 -1.67 16.98 -44.25
C HIS A 15 -2.06 15.74 -43.41
N ASN A 16 -3.39 15.60 -43.29
CA ASN A 16 -4.13 14.37 -43.04
C ASN A 16 -3.93 13.66 -41.68
N ARG A 17 -3.74 14.43 -40.60
CA ARG A 17 -3.89 13.93 -39.22
C ARG A 17 -4.91 14.76 -38.45
N ARG A 18 -5.83 14.08 -37.76
CA ARG A 18 -6.87 14.67 -36.90
C ARG A 18 -6.75 14.09 -35.50
N TYR A 19 -6.77 14.95 -34.48
CA TYR A 19 -6.73 14.54 -33.08
C TYR A 19 -7.89 15.17 -32.31
N ARG A 20 -8.43 14.43 -31.33
CA ARG A 20 -9.41 14.94 -30.36
C ARG A 20 -8.65 15.47 -29.15
N VAL A 21 -8.93 16.70 -28.76
CA VAL A 21 -8.29 17.36 -27.61
C VAL A 21 -9.30 17.40 -26.46
N ASN A 22 -8.93 16.87 -25.29
CA ASN A 22 -9.70 17.08 -24.07
C ASN A 22 -9.44 18.49 -23.56
N ILE A 23 -10.51 19.24 -23.32
CA ILE A 23 -10.44 20.58 -22.73
C ILE A 23 -9.99 20.40 -21.28
N VAL A 24 -8.73 20.71 -21.00
CA VAL A 24 -8.21 20.74 -19.63
C VAL A 24 -8.70 22.04 -19.01
N HIS A 25 -9.52 21.94 -17.96
CA HIS A 25 -10.01 23.10 -17.22
C HIS A 25 -8.81 23.87 -16.67
N GLU A 26 -8.76 25.19 -16.89
CA GLU A 26 -7.62 26.10 -16.66
C GLU A 26 -7.12 26.23 -15.20
N VAL A 27 -7.54 25.35 -14.29
CA VAL A 27 -7.22 25.46 -12.85
C VAL A 27 -5.91 24.76 -12.47
N PHE A 28 -5.29 23.97 -13.35
CA PHE A 28 -4.09 23.20 -13.01
C PHE A 28 -2.95 23.36 -14.05
N GLY A 29 -2.16 24.42 -13.88
CA GLY A 29 -0.70 24.40 -14.12
C GLY A 29 -0.16 24.71 -15.52
N GLY A 30 0.49 25.88 -15.65
CA GLY A 30 1.86 25.94 -16.18
C GLY A 30 2.09 26.45 -17.60
N ASP A 31 2.83 27.57 -17.65
CA ASP A 31 3.78 27.98 -18.71
C ASP A 31 3.28 28.73 -19.94
N LYS A 32 3.17 30.07 -19.79
CA LYS A 32 3.80 31.00 -20.73
C LYS A 32 4.63 32.07 -20.02
N TRP A 33 5.85 31.68 -19.72
CA TRP A 33 7.03 32.53 -19.84
C TRP A 33 7.18 32.96 -21.30
N ASN A 34 6.55 34.06 -21.72
CA ASN A 34 7.18 35.03 -22.63
C ASN A 34 6.26 36.23 -22.95
N SER A 35 6.83 37.40 -22.65
CA SER A 35 6.57 38.71 -23.23
C SER A 35 5.35 39.55 -22.81
N SER A 36 5.74 40.67 -22.19
CA SER A 36 5.26 42.05 -22.39
C SER A 36 4.30 42.63 -21.38
N LYS A 37 4.92 43.43 -20.49
CA LYS A 37 4.46 44.68 -19.88
C LYS A 37 2.97 45.01 -20.04
N LYS A 38 2.26 45.00 -18.91
CA LYS A 38 1.33 46.09 -18.59
C LYS A 38 1.17 46.22 -17.08
N SER A 39 1.33 47.44 -16.62
CA SER A 39 1.15 47.93 -15.26
C SER A 39 -0.30 47.78 -14.82
N THR A 40 -0.55 47.08 -13.70
CA THR A 40 -1.74 47.33 -12.89
C THR A 40 -1.43 47.04 -11.43
N SER A 41 -1.52 48.09 -10.62
CA SER A 41 -1.47 48.04 -9.16
C SER A 41 -2.67 47.25 -8.62
N GLY A 42 -2.41 46.11 -8.01
CA GLY A 42 -3.40 45.34 -7.25
C GLY A 42 -2.67 44.39 -6.32
N GLN A 43 -2.93 44.50 -5.01
CA GLN A 43 -2.37 43.63 -3.98
C GLN A 43 -2.60 42.16 -4.35
N GLN A 44 -1.51 41.46 -4.64
CA GLN A 44 -1.50 40.02 -4.88
C GLN A 44 -1.62 39.33 -3.52
N LYS A 45 -2.84 39.00 -3.10
CA LYS A 45 -3.04 38.04 -2.00
C LYS A 45 -2.49 36.69 -2.48
N GLY A 46 -1.42 36.23 -1.83
CA GLY A 46 -0.91 34.88 -2.01
C GLY A 46 -2.01 33.87 -1.72
N TYR A 47 -1.93 32.71 -2.35
CA TYR A 47 -2.82 31.59 -2.05
C TYR A 47 -2.69 31.24 -0.56
N GLU A 48 -3.70 31.57 0.24
CA GLU A 48 -3.88 31.06 1.59
C GLU A 48 -4.66 29.75 1.46
N GLU A 49 -3.96 28.64 1.71
CA GLU A 49 -4.61 27.34 1.86
C GLU A 49 -5.61 27.45 3.02
N PRO A 50 -6.89 27.08 2.83
CA PRO A 50 -7.88 27.14 3.90
C PRO A 50 -7.37 26.33 5.09
N ASP A 51 -7.42 26.92 6.28
CA ASP A 51 -7.09 26.22 7.53
C ASP A 51 -8.13 25.11 7.78
N LEU A 52 -7.85 23.92 7.24
CA LEU A 52 -8.58 22.68 7.48
C LEU A 52 -8.24 22.08 8.86
N TYR A 53 -7.43 22.76 9.68
CA TYR A 53 -7.09 22.35 11.05
C TYR A 53 -8.01 22.97 12.11
N ALA A 54 -9.25 23.29 11.74
CA ALA A 54 -10.30 23.58 12.70
C ALA A 54 -10.47 22.37 13.63
N GLU A 55 -9.98 22.53 14.86
CA GLU A 55 -10.38 21.89 16.12
C GLU A 55 -11.13 20.55 16.02
N ASP A 56 -10.52 19.52 15.44
CA ASP A 56 -10.79 18.15 15.84
C ASP A 56 -9.70 17.75 16.85
N ASP A 57 -10.02 17.95 18.12
CA ASP A 57 -9.31 17.40 19.27
C ASP A 57 -9.37 15.86 19.23
N TYR A 58 -8.46 15.26 18.47
CA TYR A 58 -8.03 13.89 18.75
C TYR A 58 -7.13 13.93 19.98
N GLU A 59 -7.76 14.08 21.16
CA GLU A 59 -7.11 14.04 22.48
C GLU A 59 -6.49 12.66 22.81
N ASP A 60 -6.67 11.64 21.96
CA ASP A 60 -6.18 10.28 22.18
C ASP A 60 -5.09 9.85 21.16
N ASP A 61 -4.09 10.72 20.97
CA ASP A 61 -2.89 10.35 20.23
C ASP A 61 -1.86 9.72 21.18
N GLU A 62 -1.63 8.41 21.06
CA GLU A 62 -0.67 7.67 21.89
C GLU A 62 0.74 8.29 21.94
N GLU A 63 1.21 8.93 20.86
CA GLU A 63 2.52 9.60 20.87
C GLU A 63 2.44 10.97 21.53
N ALA A 64 1.30 11.67 21.45
CA ALA A 64 1.11 12.91 22.19
C ALA A 64 1.15 12.65 23.71
N ASN A 65 0.70 11.47 24.16
CA ASN A 65 0.80 11.06 25.57
C ASN A 65 2.25 10.89 26.05
N LYS A 66 3.23 10.76 25.15
CA LYS A 66 4.67 10.65 25.47
C LYS A 66 5.40 12.00 25.50
N ILE A 67 4.70 13.12 25.38
CA ILE A 67 5.31 14.46 25.48
C ILE A 67 5.74 14.71 26.93
N GLU A 68 7.03 14.95 27.14
CA GLU A 68 7.64 15.21 28.44
C GLU A 68 7.86 16.71 28.68
N THR A 69 7.73 17.15 29.93
CA THR A 69 8.10 18.51 30.34
C THR A 69 9.56 18.53 30.76
N THR A 70 10.37 19.33 30.07
CA THR A 70 11.78 19.54 30.36
C THR A 70 11.97 20.45 31.59
N ALA A 71 13.17 20.42 32.19
CA ALA A 71 13.52 21.27 33.34
C ALA A 71 13.35 22.77 33.09
N ASP A 72 13.47 23.21 31.83
CA ASP A 72 13.31 24.60 31.40
C ASP A 72 11.83 25.01 31.23
N GLY A 73 10.88 24.12 31.50
CA GLY A 73 9.44 24.33 31.32
C GLY A 73 8.95 24.15 29.88
N SER A 74 9.83 23.78 28.93
CA SER A 74 9.46 23.45 27.55
C SER A 74 9.00 21.99 27.40
N PHE A 75 8.28 21.69 26.33
CA PHE A 75 7.79 20.35 26.01
C PHE A 75 8.68 19.67 24.96
N LEU A 76 8.97 18.39 25.15
CA LEU A 76 9.80 17.58 24.27
C LEU A 76 9.09 16.28 23.92
N LEU A 77 9.10 15.93 22.63
CA LEU A 77 8.67 14.64 22.14
C LEU A 77 9.82 13.95 21.39
N ASN A 78 10.16 12.73 21.80
CA ASN A 78 11.02 11.84 21.03
C ASN A 78 10.13 10.94 20.17
N LEU A 79 10.18 11.14 18.86
CA LEU A 79 9.36 10.43 17.88
C LEU A 79 10.22 9.46 17.08
N HIS A 80 9.87 8.19 17.14
CA HIS A 80 10.50 7.20 16.28
C HIS A 80 10.08 7.39 14.82
N VAL A 81 11.07 7.58 13.94
CA VAL A 81 10.87 7.67 12.49
C VAL A 81 12.00 6.92 11.78
N PRO A 82 11.71 6.01 10.83
CA PRO A 82 12.75 5.34 10.08
C PRO A 82 13.69 6.32 9.36
N LYS A 83 14.99 6.04 9.40
CA LYS A 83 16.04 6.88 8.78
C LYS A 83 15.79 7.17 7.30
N SER A 84 15.13 6.24 6.60
CA SER A 84 14.72 6.40 5.19
C SER A 84 13.83 7.62 4.94
N PHE A 85 13.12 8.14 5.94
CA PHE A 85 12.28 9.32 5.82
C PHE A 85 12.99 10.63 6.16
N TYR A 86 14.16 10.60 6.81
CA TYR A 86 14.84 11.81 7.27
C TYR A 86 15.12 12.79 6.13
N GLY A 87 15.58 12.30 4.97
CA GLY A 87 15.83 13.15 3.81
C GLY A 87 14.56 13.88 3.32
N GLY A 88 13.40 13.22 3.39
CA GLY A 88 12.11 13.83 3.03
C GLY A 88 11.61 14.84 4.05
N ILE A 89 11.84 14.57 5.35
CA ILE A 89 11.50 15.48 6.46
C ILE A 89 12.36 16.74 6.42
N ILE A 90 13.66 16.60 6.17
CA ILE A 90 14.58 17.72 6.01
C ILE A 90 14.19 18.52 4.75
N GLY A 91 13.97 17.83 3.63
CA GLY A 91 13.68 18.47 2.35
C GLY A 91 14.91 19.12 1.71
N PHE A 92 14.73 19.70 0.52
CA PHE A 92 15.83 20.31 -0.21
C PHE A 92 16.40 21.50 0.58
N LYS A 93 17.68 21.44 0.94
CA LYS A 93 18.36 22.44 1.79
C LYS A 93 17.63 22.72 3.12
N GLY A 94 16.91 21.74 3.67
CA GLY A 94 16.18 21.92 4.94
C GLY A 94 14.85 22.66 4.81
N SER A 95 14.36 22.91 3.59
CA SER A 95 13.16 23.73 3.35
C SER A 95 11.92 23.20 4.07
N THR A 96 11.72 21.87 4.06
CA THR A 96 10.51 21.25 4.63
C THR A 96 10.53 21.32 6.15
N LYS A 97 11.67 20.96 6.76
CA LYS A 97 11.89 21.08 8.20
C LYS A 97 11.66 22.52 8.68
N ARG A 98 12.33 23.48 8.04
CA ARG A 98 12.24 24.90 8.41
C ARG A 98 10.80 25.42 8.30
N ARG A 99 10.07 25.01 7.26
CA ARG A 99 8.65 25.37 7.10
C ARG A 99 7.79 24.83 8.26
N ILE A 100 7.97 23.57 8.66
CA ILE A 100 7.21 23.00 9.78
C ILE A 100 7.57 23.73 11.09
N GLU A 101 8.85 24.02 11.33
CA GLU A 101 9.32 24.79 12.49
C GLU A 101 8.70 26.21 12.53
N GLU A 102 8.66 26.92 11.40
CA GLU A 102 8.07 28.25 11.28
C GLU A 102 6.54 28.24 11.50
N GLU A 103 5.83 27.28 10.90
CA GLU A 103 4.37 27.15 11.01
C GLU A 103 3.91 26.76 12.42
N THR A 104 4.69 25.93 13.12
CA THR A 104 4.29 25.35 14.43
C THR A 104 5.04 25.95 15.62
N ARG A 105 6.04 26.81 15.38
CA ARG A 105 6.89 27.45 16.41
C ARG A 105 7.60 26.44 17.32
N VAL A 106 8.05 25.33 16.74
CA VAL A 106 8.84 24.31 17.43
C VAL A 106 10.24 24.22 16.82
N ASP A 107 11.16 23.62 17.56
CA ASP A 107 12.46 23.18 17.06
C ASP A 107 12.41 21.68 16.78
N ILE A 108 12.77 21.29 15.56
CA ILE A 108 12.87 19.89 15.14
C ILE A 108 14.34 19.51 15.07
N TYR A 109 14.71 18.43 15.74
CA TYR A 109 16.03 17.82 15.61
C TYR A 109 15.92 16.47 14.90
N VAL A 110 16.63 16.32 13.78
CA VAL A 110 16.73 15.05 13.04
C VAL A 110 18.13 14.48 13.28
N PRO A 111 18.26 13.28 13.88
CA PRO A 111 19.56 12.68 14.14
C PRO A 111 20.41 12.50 12.90
N ARG A 112 21.72 12.70 13.04
CA ARG A 112 22.68 12.45 11.95
C ARG A 112 22.90 10.95 11.77
N GLN A 113 23.38 10.54 10.59
CA GLN A 113 23.58 9.12 10.25
C GLN A 113 24.45 8.36 11.27
N ASN A 114 25.43 9.05 11.88
CA ASN A 114 26.42 8.48 12.81
C ASN A 114 26.07 8.66 14.29
N GLU A 115 24.91 9.22 14.62
CA GLU A 115 24.48 9.35 16.01
C GLU A 115 23.78 8.08 16.49
N ASN A 116 23.99 7.76 17.78
CA ASN A 116 23.32 6.66 18.45
C ASN A 116 21.84 6.96 18.72
N SER A 117 21.44 8.24 18.75
CA SER A 117 20.04 8.62 18.85
C SER A 117 19.30 8.24 17.57
N LYS A 118 18.23 7.45 17.72
CA LYS A 118 17.43 6.94 16.60
C LYS A 118 16.13 7.71 16.39
N ASP A 119 15.81 8.64 17.29
CA ASP A 119 14.50 9.29 17.35
C ASP A 119 14.61 10.77 17.00
N LEU A 120 13.64 11.24 16.21
CA LEU A 120 13.46 12.63 15.87
C LEU A 120 12.91 13.37 17.09
N GLN A 121 13.48 14.52 17.43
CA GLN A 121 13.04 15.29 18.59
C GLN A 121 12.23 16.51 18.15
N ILE A 122 11.11 16.76 18.82
CA ILE A 122 10.27 17.94 18.63
C ILE A 122 10.22 18.69 19.95
N LYS A 123 10.77 19.90 20.00
CA LYS A 123 10.80 20.75 21.19
C LYS A 123 9.94 22.00 20.97
N GLY A 124 8.98 22.26 21.85
CA GLY A 124 8.09 23.42 21.77
C GLY A 124 7.91 24.10 23.13
N LYS A 125 7.39 25.33 23.14
CA LYS A 125 7.07 26.04 24.40
C LYS A 125 5.72 25.61 24.96
N GLU A 126 4.80 25.21 24.10
CA GLU A 126 3.46 24.74 24.45
C GLU A 126 3.25 23.31 23.93
N ARG A 127 2.48 22.52 24.66
CA ARG A 127 2.12 21.15 24.25
C ARG A 127 1.36 21.14 22.91
N SER A 128 0.48 22.10 22.68
CA SER A 128 -0.29 22.26 21.43
C SER A 128 0.63 22.40 20.19
N GLN A 129 1.73 23.15 20.32
CA GLN A 129 2.72 23.36 19.26
C GLN A 129 3.42 22.04 18.88
N VAL A 130 3.82 21.25 19.89
CA VAL A 130 4.41 19.92 19.68
C VAL A 130 3.42 18.97 19.01
N CYS A 131 2.16 18.97 19.43
CA CYS A 131 1.10 18.17 18.81
C CYS A 131 0.83 18.58 17.35
N ALA A 132 0.85 19.88 17.04
CA ALA A 132 0.67 20.37 15.67
C ALA A 132 1.83 19.93 14.75
N ALA A 133 3.07 20.00 15.25
CA ALA A 133 4.25 19.54 14.53
C ALA A 133 4.24 18.02 14.31
N LEU A 134 3.86 17.24 15.33
CA LEU A 134 3.68 15.79 15.25
C LEU A 134 2.71 15.43 14.12
N ARG A 135 1.53 16.07 14.07
CA ARG A 135 0.53 15.87 13.01
C ARG A 135 1.11 16.14 11.61
N LYS A 136 1.80 17.27 11.43
CA LYS A 136 2.43 17.62 10.13
C LYS A 136 3.51 16.61 9.73
N ILE A 137 4.36 16.15 10.66
CA ILE A 137 5.40 15.16 10.38
C ILE A 137 4.78 13.81 10.00
N ARG A 138 3.72 13.37 10.68
CA ARG A 138 3.03 12.11 10.36
C ARG A 138 2.41 12.12 8.97
N LEU A 139 1.70 13.18 8.61
CA LEU A 139 1.14 13.34 7.26
C LEU A 139 2.23 13.32 6.19
N LEU A 140 3.36 13.98 6.46
CA LEU A 140 4.51 13.94 5.58
C LEU A 140 5.07 12.51 5.44
N VAL A 141 5.32 11.82 6.55
CA VAL A 141 5.81 10.42 6.54
C VAL A 141 4.84 9.51 5.78
N GLN A 142 3.53 9.65 5.98
CA GLN A 142 2.52 8.87 5.26
C GLN A 142 2.58 9.14 3.75
N SER A 143 2.71 10.41 3.34
CA SER A 143 2.89 10.80 1.93
C SER A 143 4.19 10.23 1.34
N LEU A 144 5.30 10.26 2.09
CA LEU A 144 6.55 9.65 1.67
C LEU A 144 6.41 8.12 1.51
N ARG A 145 5.75 7.46 2.47
CA ARG A 145 5.53 6.00 2.48
C ARG A 145 4.66 5.54 1.31
N ARG A 146 3.66 6.33 0.91
CA ARG A 146 2.80 6.07 -0.28
C ARG A 146 3.59 5.94 -1.60
N ARG A 147 4.84 6.40 -1.64
CA ARG A 147 5.71 6.30 -2.83
C ARG A 147 6.68 5.13 -2.74
N MET A 148 6.71 4.42 -1.62
CA MET A 148 7.61 3.29 -1.40
C MET A 148 6.97 1.99 -1.88
N LYS A 149 7.82 1.03 -2.24
CA LYS A 149 7.37 -0.31 -2.59
C LYS A 149 7.01 -1.07 -1.31
N PRO A 150 5.97 -1.92 -1.36
CA PRO A 150 5.68 -2.87 -0.29
C PRO A 150 6.88 -3.72 0.11
N THR A 151 6.92 -4.07 1.39
CA THR A 151 8.00 -4.88 2.00
C THR A 151 7.46 -6.09 2.75
N HIS A 152 6.26 -5.98 3.31
CA HIS A 152 5.63 -7.03 4.11
C HIS A 152 4.16 -7.14 3.73
N PHE A 153 3.56 -8.27 4.08
CA PHE A 153 2.14 -8.51 3.87
C PHE A 153 1.60 -9.47 4.94
N LEU A 154 0.31 -9.33 5.28
CA LEU A 154 -0.40 -10.32 6.09
C LEU A 154 -0.90 -11.43 5.17
N ALA A 155 -0.68 -12.68 5.58
CA ALA A 155 -0.93 -13.85 4.78
C ALA A 155 -1.66 -14.94 5.56
N VAL A 156 -2.60 -15.60 4.90
CA VAL A 156 -3.09 -16.93 5.28
C VAL A 156 -2.46 -17.95 4.35
N ALA A 157 -1.73 -18.91 4.92
CA ALA A 157 -1.05 -19.94 4.14
C ALA A 157 -2.06 -20.97 3.59
N LEU A 158 -1.91 -21.32 2.31
CA LEU A 158 -2.70 -22.37 1.63
C LEU A 158 -1.81 -23.49 1.08
N ASN A 159 -0.55 -23.53 1.50
CA ASN A 159 0.52 -24.34 0.95
C ASN A 159 0.59 -25.76 1.54
N ALA A 160 -0.56 -26.32 1.94
CA ALA A 160 -0.64 -27.66 2.51
C ALA A 160 -1.99 -28.33 2.20
N GLY A 161 -1.99 -29.66 2.22
CA GLY A 161 -3.19 -30.47 2.06
C GLY A 161 -3.81 -30.38 0.67
N GLN A 162 -5.13 -30.58 0.60
CA GLN A 162 -5.87 -30.74 -0.65
C GLN A 162 -5.68 -29.56 -1.62
N VAL A 163 -5.63 -28.32 -1.13
CA VAL A 163 -5.49 -27.13 -1.97
C VAL A 163 -4.15 -27.12 -2.68
N GLN A 164 -3.07 -27.50 -2.00
CA GLN A 164 -1.74 -27.60 -2.61
C GLN A 164 -1.72 -28.72 -3.67
N ASP A 165 -2.24 -29.90 -3.35
CA ASP A 165 -2.28 -31.03 -4.29
C ASP A 165 -3.06 -30.65 -5.56
N LYS A 166 -4.25 -30.04 -5.39
CA LYS A 166 -5.11 -29.59 -6.49
C LYS A 166 -4.50 -28.45 -7.29
N PHE A 167 -3.68 -27.61 -6.65
CA PHE A 167 -2.91 -26.59 -7.35
C PHE A 167 -1.83 -27.21 -8.23
N SER A 168 -1.09 -28.20 -7.73
CA SER A 168 -0.06 -28.91 -8.49
C SER A 168 -0.67 -29.69 -9.67
N GLU A 169 -1.84 -30.32 -9.48
CA GLU A 169 -2.62 -30.96 -10.55
C GLU A 169 -3.05 -29.96 -11.63
N LEU A 170 -3.57 -28.78 -11.23
CA LEU A 170 -3.94 -27.73 -12.17
C LEU A 170 -2.72 -27.21 -12.94
N LYS A 171 -1.62 -26.93 -12.24
CA LYS A 171 -0.36 -26.48 -12.84
C LYS A 171 0.11 -27.46 -13.92
N LYS A 172 0.15 -28.76 -13.59
CA LYS A 172 0.51 -29.81 -14.55
C LYS A 172 -0.43 -29.81 -15.76
N SER A 173 -1.74 -29.76 -15.54
CA SER A 173 -2.75 -29.78 -16.60
C SER A 173 -2.64 -28.58 -17.55
N ILE A 174 -2.36 -27.37 -17.02
CA ILE A 174 -2.18 -26.16 -17.82
C ILE A 174 -0.89 -26.24 -18.64
N LEU A 175 0.20 -26.76 -18.06
CA LEU A 175 1.48 -26.89 -18.78
C LEU A 175 1.40 -27.95 -19.89
N GLU A 176 0.73 -29.08 -19.64
CA GLU A 176 0.48 -30.13 -20.63
C GLU A 176 -0.39 -29.65 -21.80
N ALA A 177 -1.25 -28.66 -21.58
CA ALA A 177 -2.06 -28.05 -22.63
C ALA A 177 -1.25 -27.20 -23.63
N GLN A 178 0.04 -26.96 -23.37
CA GLN A 178 0.99 -26.24 -24.25
C GLN A 178 0.42 -24.92 -24.80
N LEU A 179 -0.21 -24.14 -23.93
CA LEU A 179 -0.86 -22.89 -24.32
C LEU A 179 0.19 -21.83 -24.72
N PRO A 180 0.00 -21.10 -25.83
CA PRO A 180 0.97 -20.10 -26.28
C PRO A 180 1.24 -19.03 -25.23
N GLY A 181 2.51 -18.80 -24.92
CA GLY A 181 2.90 -17.77 -23.97
C GLY A 181 2.52 -18.07 -22.52
N ILE A 182 2.29 -19.34 -22.17
CA ILE A 182 2.16 -19.82 -20.79
C ILE A 182 3.32 -20.78 -20.51
N ASP A 183 4.11 -20.46 -19.48
CA ASP A 183 5.26 -21.25 -19.05
C ASP A 183 5.27 -21.39 -17.53
N GLU A 184 6.13 -22.27 -17.01
CA GLU A 184 6.25 -22.53 -15.57
C GLU A 184 6.65 -21.29 -14.77
N ALA A 185 7.37 -20.33 -15.35
CA ALA A 185 7.83 -19.13 -14.65
C ALA A 185 6.70 -18.13 -14.34
N LEU A 186 5.49 -18.32 -14.91
CA LEU A 186 4.30 -17.56 -14.52
C LEU A 186 3.70 -18.04 -13.20
N PHE A 187 3.91 -19.29 -12.82
CA PHE A 187 3.29 -19.87 -11.64
C PHE A 187 3.95 -19.36 -10.37
N ILE A 188 3.12 -19.09 -9.35
CA ILE A 188 3.63 -19.00 -7.98
C ILE A 188 4.14 -20.38 -7.54
N SER A 189 5.14 -20.40 -6.66
CA SER A 189 5.54 -21.64 -6.01
C SER A 189 4.38 -22.25 -5.23
N GLU A 190 4.20 -23.57 -5.37
CA GLU A 190 3.23 -24.39 -4.65
C GLU A 190 3.41 -24.29 -3.13
N ARG A 191 4.63 -23.98 -2.69
CA ARG A 191 4.99 -23.78 -1.28
C ARG A 191 4.63 -22.39 -0.79
N SER A 192 4.28 -21.47 -1.68
CA SER A 192 4.07 -20.05 -1.40
C SER A 192 2.66 -19.58 -1.79
N ILE A 193 1.74 -20.50 -2.09
CA ILE A 193 0.32 -20.18 -2.29
C ILE A 193 -0.29 -19.70 -0.96
N HIS A 194 -0.98 -18.57 -1.02
CA HIS A 194 -1.53 -17.88 0.14
C HIS A 194 -2.64 -16.91 -0.25
N ILE A 195 -3.39 -16.45 0.74
CA ILE A 195 -4.32 -15.32 0.64
C ILE A 195 -3.66 -14.11 1.28
N THR A 196 -3.66 -12.97 0.60
CA THR A 196 -3.13 -11.71 1.14
C THR A 196 -4.26 -10.95 1.85
N LEU A 197 -4.09 -10.64 3.13
CA LEU A 197 -5.01 -9.82 3.92
C LEU A 197 -4.57 -8.36 4.02
N GLY A 198 -3.29 -8.07 3.81
CA GLY A 198 -2.82 -6.70 3.90
C GLY A 198 -1.42 -6.53 3.37
N VAL A 199 -1.05 -5.32 2.92
CA VAL A 199 0.26 -5.01 2.37
C VAL A 199 0.83 -3.77 3.06
N TYR A 200 2.10 -3.83 3.46
CA TYR A 200 2.74 -2.87 4.35
C TYR A 200 4.14 -2.46 3.88
N VAL A 201 4.55 -1.27 4.32
CA VAL A 201 5.92 -0.77 4.18
C VAL A 201 6.50 -0.65 5.58
N LEU A 202 7.38 -1.57 5.97
CA LEU A 202 8.04 -1.62 7.28
C LEU A 202 9.55 -1.52 7.04
N LEU A 203 10.16 -0.42 7.48
CA LEU A 203 11.51 -0.04 7.03
C LEU A 203 12.62 -0.40 8.01
N ASP A 204 12.30 -0.65 9.28
CA ASP A 204 13.25 -1.05 10.30
C ASP A 204 12.63 -2.06 11.28
N ASP A 205 13.44 -2.50 12.26
CA ASP A 205 13.02 -3.48 13.27
C ASP A 205 11.93 -2.95 14.20
N ALA A 206 11.92 -1.64 14.48
CA ALA A 206 10.93 -1.04 15.36
C ALA A 206 9.54 -1.04 14.69
N GLU A 207 9.45 -0.70 13.41
CA GLU A 207 8.19 -0.82 12.66
C GLU A 207 7.73 -2.26 12.50
N ARG A 208 8.66 -3.21 12.30
CA ARG A 208 8.34 -4.64 12.28
C ARG A 208 7.73 -5.10 13.61
N GLN A 209 8.37 -4.75 14.72
CA GLN A 209 7.89 -5.10 16.05
C GLN A 209 6.52 -4.47 16.33
N LYS A 210 6.35 -3.17 16.03
CA LYS A 210 5.06 -2.47 16.14
C LYS A 210 3.95 -3.15 15.32
N ALA A 211 4.25 -3.57 14.10
CA ALA A 211 3.28 -4.28 13.27
C ALA A 211 2.89 -5.65 13.84
N VAL A 212 3.84 -6.37 14.45
CA VAL A 212 3.56 -7.66 15.11
C VAL A 212 2.73 -7.45 16.37
N GLU A 213 3.05 -6.45 17.18
CA GLU A 213 2.25 -6.08 18.37
C GLU A 213 0.83 -5.68 17.98
N HIS A 214 0.68 -4.87 16.94
CA HIS A 214 -0.63 -4.49 16.40
C HIS A 214 -1.40 -5.68 15.83
N LEU A 215 -0.70 -6.64 15.21
CA LEU A 215 -1.33 -7.90 14.79
C LEU A 215 -1.86 -8.69 16.00
N GLN A 216 -1.20 -8.64 17.16
CA GLN A 216 -1.72 -9.30 18.37
C GLN A 216 -2.98 -8.62 18.92
N THR A 217 -3.09 -7.29 18.83
CA THR A 217 -4.31 -6.59 19.28
C THR A 217 -5.52 -6.96 18.42
N CYS A 218 -5.30 -7.30 17.14
CA CYS A 218 -6.34 -7.80 16.25
C CYS A 218 -6.98 -9.12 16.71
N LYS A 219 -6.40 -9.82 17.70
CA LYS A 219 -7.01 -11.01 18.32
C LYS A 219 -8.42 -10.73 18.85
N GLN A 220 -8.68 -9.52 19.34
CA GLN A 220 -10.01 -9.11 19.80
C GLN A 220 -11.08 -9.18 18.69
N PHE A 221 -10.69 -9.15 17.42
CA PHE A 221 -11.62 -9.24 16.29
C PHE A 221 -12.08 -10.67 15.99
N LEU A 222 -11.47 -11.67 16.63
CA LEU A 222 -11.92 -13.05 16.60
C LEU A 222 -13.17 -13.29 17.45
N ASP A 223 -13.46 -12.39 18.40
CA ASP A 223 -14.61 -12.51 19.27
C ASP A 223 -15.91 -12.52 18.45
N GLY A 224 -16.68 -13.61 18.58
CA GLY A 224 -17.91 -13.82 17.84
C GLY A 224 -17.74 -14.37 16.42
N LEU A 225 -16.52 -14.70 16.00
CA LEU A 225 -16.25 -15.42 14.75
C LEU A 225 -16.01 -16.91 15.02
N THR A 226 -16.35 -17.76 14.05
CA THR A 226 -16.08 -19.20 14.13
C THR A 226 -14.65 -19.49 13.67
N THR A 227 -13.78 -19.88 14.61
CA THR A 227 -12.42 -20.38 14.33
C THR A 227 -12.33 -21.89 14.58
N PRO A 228 -11.46 -22.62 13.85
CA PRO A 228 -10.60 -22.15 12.77
C PRO A 228 -11.39 -21.74 11.53
N PHE A 229 -10.86 -20.80 10.74
CA PHE A 229 -11.58 -20.26 9.59
C PHE A 229 -11.64 -21.30 8.48
N GLU A 230 -12.84 -21.79 8.19
CA GLU A 230 -13.11 -22.62 7.03
C GLU A 230 -13.24 -21.76 5.77
N MET A 231 -12.56 -22.16 4.70
CA MET A 231 -12.63 -21.48 3.41
C MET A 231 -12.69 -22.47 2.26
N LYS A 232 -13.45 -22.11 1.24
CA LYS A 232 -13.53 -22.85 -0.01
C LYS A 232 -12.77 -22.09 -1.10
N VAL A 233 -11.86 -22.77 -1.78
CA VAL A 233 -11.07 -22.20 -2.87
C VAL A 233 -11.55 -22.81 -4.18
N LYS A 234 -12.15 -22.00 -5.04
CA LYS A 234 -12.76 -22.48 -6.28
C LYS A 234 -12.77 -21.41 -7.36
N GLY A 235 -12.79 -21.88 -8.59
CA GLY A 235 -12.89 -21.03 -9.76
C GLY A 235 -11.59 -20.26 -10.05
N LEU A 236 -11.44 -19.81 -11.29
CA LEU A 236 -10.35 -18.96 -11.73
C LEU A 236 -10.87 -17.65 -12.29
N GLU A 237 -10.24 -16.56 -11.89
CA GLU A 237 -10.56 -15.21 -12.31
C GLU A 237 -9.28 -14.42 -12.60
N ILE A 238 -9.46 -13.23 -13.18
CA ILE A 238 -8.39 -12.31 -13.54
C ILE A 238 -8.56 -10.99 -12.82
N MET A 239 -7.44 -10.33 -12.51
CA MET A 239 -7.46 -9.06 -11.77
C MET A 239 -7.82 -7.85 -12.65
N ASN A 240 -7.73 -8.01 -13.97
CA ASN A 240 -8.01 -6.98 -14.97
C ASN A 240 -9.13 -7.43 -15.92
N ASP A 241 -9.79 -6.50 -16.61
CA ASP A 241 -11.02 -6.82 -17.38
C ASP A 241 -10.77 -7.62 -18.68
N ASP A 242 -9.57 -7.54 -19.24
CA ASP A 242 -9.22 -8.17 -20.52
C ASP A 242 -8.51 -9.53 -20.32
N PRO A 243 -9.17 -10.67 -20.61
CA PRO A 243 -8.58 -12.00 -20.51
C PRO A 243 -7.51 -12.28 -21.57
N SER A 244 -7.45 -11.50 -22.66
CA SER A 244 -6.40 -11.65 -23.69
C SER A 244 -5.07 -11.01 -23.28
N SER A 245 -5.10 -10.06 -22.35
CA SER A 245 -3.94 -9.37 -21.81
C SER A 245 -3.96 -9.39 -20.28
N THR A 246 -3.98 -10.59 -19.70
CA THR A 246 -3.99 -10.81 -18.26
C THR A 246 -2.61 -10.61 -17.62
N ARG A 247 -2.57 -9.97 -16.45
CA ARG A 247 -1.33 -9.88 -15.64
C ARG A 247 -1.31 -10.85 -14.47
N ILE A 248 -2.47 -11.07 -13.86
CA ILE A 248 -2.65 -11.88 -12.67
C ILE A 248 -3.89 -12.74 -12.87
N LEU A 249 -3.70 -14.05 -12.75
CA LEU A 249 -4.77 -15.05 -12.64
C LEU A 249 -4.78 -15.53 -11.19
N TYR A 250 -5.96 -15.58 -10.56
CA TYR A 250 -6.12 -16.03 -9.19
C TYR A 250 -7.30 -16.98 -9.07
N ALA A 251 -7.32 -17.76 -7.99
CA ALA A 251 -8.46 -18.55 -7.59
C ALA A 251 -9.35 -17.78 -6.62
N GLY A 252 -10.67 -17.90 -6.78
CA GLY A 252 -11.66 -17.32 -5.90
C GLY A 252 -11.63 -17.98 -4.52
N VAL A 253 -11.93 -17.20 -3.48
CA VAL A 253 -11.96 -17.67 -2.09
C VAL A 253 -13.27 -17.26 -1.44
N GLU A 254 -14.03 -18.25 -0.98
CA GLU A 254 -15.25 -18.06 -0.20
C GLU A 254 -14.93 -18.35 1.27
N ALA A 255 -14.84 -17.29 2.08
CA ALA A 255 -14.51 -17.40 3.50
C ALA A 255 -15.19 -16.26 4.31
N PRO A 256 -16.49 -16.38 4.64
CA PRO A 256 -17.25 -15.29 5.25
C PRO A 256 -16.69 -14.79 6.58
N GLU A 257 -16.25 -15.71 7.45
CA GLU A 257 -15.70 -15.38 8.77
C GLU A 257 -14.29 -14.74 8.64
N LEU A 258 -13.46 -15.27 7.75
CA LEU A 258 -12.15 -14.68 7.43
C LEU A 258 -12.30 -13.29 6.82
N GLN A 259 -13.30 -13.07 5.95
CA GLN A 259 -13.56 -11.77 5.34
C GLN A 259 -13.85 -10.72 6.41
N LYS A 260 -14.75 -11.02 7.35
CA LYS A 260 -15.07 -10.11 8.48
C LYS A 260 -13.82 -9.80 9.32
N PHE A 261 -13.03 -10.83 9.64
CA PHE A 261 -11.79 -10.65 10.38
C PHE A 261 -10.78 -9.77 9.62
N ALA A 262 -10.59 -10.07 8.33
CA ALA A 262 -9.63 -9.40 7.49
C ALA A 262 -9.97 -7.92 7.29
N ASP A 263 -11.25 -7.58 7.07
CA ASP A 263 -11.70 -6.19 6.90
C ASP A 263 -11.52 -5.39 8.19
N LYS A 264 -11.83 -5.98 9.36
CA LYS A 264 -11.53 -5.36 10.67
C LYS A 264 -10.03 -5.15 10.88
N CYS A 265 -9.20 -6.14 10.52
CA CYS A 265 -7.75 -6.00 10.58
C CYS A 265 -7.26 -4.88 9.67
N LEU A 266 -7.76 -4.79 8.43
CA LEU A 266 -7.38 -3.73 7.49
C LEU A 266 -7.70 -2.35 8.06
N GLY A 267 -8.93 -2.14 8.53
CA GLY A 267 -9.35 -0.87 9.14
C GLY A 267 -8.49 -0.51 10.35
N SER A 268 -8.20 -1.48 11.22
CA SER A 268 -7.31 -1.25 12.36
C SER A 268 -5.87 -0.94 11.94
N PHE A 269 -5.33 -1.61 10.92
CA PHE A 269 -3.97 -1.33 10.44
C PHE A 269 -3.86 0.02 9.71
N GLN A 270 -4.93 0.51 9.08
CA GLN A 270 -4.93 1.82 8.42
C GLN A 270 -4.63 2.96 9.41
N THR A 271 -5.06 2.84 10.67
CA THR A 271 -4.79 3.87 11.71
C THR A 271 -3.32 3.94 12.11
N THR A 272 -2.55 2.87 11.89
CA THR A 272 -1.12 2.80 12.27
C THR A 272 -0.20 3.62 11.35
N GLY A 273 -0.66 3.93 10.13
CA GLY A 273 0.15 4.58 9.09
C GLY A 273 1.22 3.67 8.45
N LEU A 274 1.19 2.36 8.70
CA LEU A 274 2.15 1.37 8.16
C LEU A 274 1.72 0.74 6.82
N CYS A 275 0.46 0.94 6.42
CA CYS A 275 -0.09 0.39 5.18
C CYS A 275 0.63 0.91 3.93
N ALA A 276 0.73 0.03 2.93
CA ALA A 276 1.08 0.44 1.57
C ALA A 276 -0.08 1.18 0.91
N THR A 277 0.22 1.89 -0.19
CA THR A 277 -0.72 2.78 -0.90
C THR A 277 -2.07 2.13 -1.20
N ASP A 278 -2.05 0.92 -1.76
CA ASP A 278 -3.26 0.20 -2.18
C ASP A 278 -4.20 -0.16 -1.01
N ASN A 279 -3.70 -0.10 0.22
CA ASN A 279 -4.41 -0.48 1.43
C ASN A 279 -4.78 0.70 2.32
N ASN A 280 -4.35 1.93 2.01
CA ASN A 280 -4.63 3.09 2.86
C ASN A 280 -6.11 3.49 2.84
N ASP A 281 -6.75 3.41 1.66
CA ASP A 281 -8.09 3.93 1.43
C ASP A 281 -9.07 2.80 1.03
N ARG A 282 -8.68 1.54 1.29
CA ARG A 282 -9.44 0.34 0.89
C ARG A 282 -10.44 -0.06 1.97
N GLU A 283 -11.70 -0.20 1.60
CA GLU A 283 -12.76 -0.56 2.55
C GLU A 283 -12.81 -2.06 2.86
N SER A 284 -12.55 -2.92 1.86
CA SER A 284 -12.64 -4.37 2.03
C SER A 284 -11.64 -5.12 1.15
N ILE A 285 -11.13 -6.24 1.67
CA ILE A 285 -10.14 -7.08 1.01
C ILE A 285 -10.83 -8.05 0.06
N LYS A 286 -10.36 -8.11 -1.18
CA LYS A 286 -10.74 -9.17 -2.12
C LYS A 286 -9.92 -10.41 -1.77
N LEU A 287 -10.49 -11.37 -1.07
CA LEU A 287 -9.82 -12.64 -0.79
C LEU A 287 -9.60 -13.40 -2.10
N HIS A 288 -8.35 -13.76 -2.36
CA HIS A 288 -7.95 -14.50 -3.55
C HIS A 288 -6.64 -15.24 -3.30
N MET A 289 -6.44 -16.35 -4.01
CA MET A 289 -5.17 -17.07 -4.05
C MET A 289 -4.54 -16.86 -5.44
N THR A 290 -3.40 -16.17 -5.52
CA THR A 290 -2.73 -15.97 -6.82
C THR A 290 -2.27 -17.31 -7.39
N VAL A 291 -2.55 -17.55 -8.68
CA VAL A 291 -2.11 -18.76 -9.39
C VAL A 291 -1.00 -18.42 -10.39
N LEU A 292 -1.27 -17.47 -11.29
CA LEU A 292 -0.29 -16.97 -12.25
C LEU A 292 -0.05 -15.48 -12.03
N ASN A 293 1.20 -15.05 -12.15
CA ASN A 293 1.52 -13.64 -12.14
C ASN A 293 2.68 -13.34 -13.09
N ASN A 294 2.47 -12.40 -14.01
CA ASN A 294 3.50 -12.01 -14.96
C ASN A 294 4.77 -11.45 -14.28
N ARG A 295 4.67 -10.96 -13.03
CA ARG A 295 5.82 -10.46 -12.27
C ARG A 295 6.87 -11.53 -11.97
N TYR A 296 6.51 -12.81 -12.00
CA TYR A 296 7.42 -13.91 -11.70
C TYR A 296 8.32 -14.30 -12.88
N ARG A 297 7.93 -13.92 -14.10
CA ARG A 297 8.84 -14.02 -15.25
C ARG A 297 10.07 -13.17 -15.00
N LYS A 298 11.23 -13.82 -14.92
CA LYS A 298 12.53 -13.14 -14.81
C LYS A 298 12.66 -12.18 -15.99
N LYS A 299 13.03 -10.93 -15.73
CA LYS A 299 13.26 -9.83 -16.70
C LYS A 299 14.29 -10.11 -17.81
N LYS A 300 14.76 -11.36 -17.98
CA LYS A 300 15.85 -11.68 -18.90
C LYS A 300 15.44 -11.63 -20.38
N ASP A 301 14.15 -11.63 -20.70
CA ASP A 301 13.67 -11.45 -22.07
C ASP A 301 12.89 -10.15 -22.22
N GLU A 302 13.54 -9.13 -22.81
CA GLU A 302 12.87 -7.90 -23.30
C GLU A 302 11.77 -8.19 -24.32
N LYS A 303 11.72 -9.42 -24.86
CA LYS A 303 10.69 -9.92 -25.78
C LYS A 303 9.44 -10.45 -25.09
N CYS A 304 9.46 -10.70 -23.78
CA CYS A 304 8.27 -11.20 -23.09
C CYS A 304 7.26 -10.06 -22.89
N ALA A 305 6.03 -10.28 -23.33
CA ALA A 305 4.94 -9.35 -23.13
C ALA A 305 4.69 -9.10 -21.63
N ASN A 306 4.21 -7.90 -21.29
CA ASN A 306 3.83 -7.54 -19.92
C ASN A 306 2.51 -8.19 -19.46
N SER A 307 2.03 -9.19 -20.20
CA SER A 307 0.77 -9.91 -19.99
C SER A 307 0.82 -11.29 -20.68
N PHE A 308 -0.18 -12.12 -20.39
CA PHE A 308 -0.41 -13.41 -21.03
C PHE A 308 -1.89 -13.58 -21.37
N ASP A 309 -2.21 -14.46 -22.32
CA ASP A 309 -3.59 -14.75 -22.72
C ASP A 309 -4.19 -15.85 -21.83
N ALA A 310 -5.13 -15.48 -20.98
CA ALA A 310 -5.81 -16.39 -20.05
C ALA A 310 -7.09 -17.01 -20.63
N ARG A 311 -7.55 -16.63 -21.83
CA ARG A 311 -8.85 -17.08 -22.38
C ARG A 311 -8.98 -18.60 -22.46
N ALA A 312 -7.93 -19.27 -22.92
CA ALA A 312 -7.90 -20.73 -23.02
C ALA A 312 -7.86 -21.39 -21.63
N ILE A 313 -7.18 -20.78 -20.66
CA ILE A 313 -7.12 -21.26 -19.27
C ILE A 313 -8.51 -21.14 -18.64
N LEU A 314 -9.12 -19.96 -18.68
CA LEU A 314 -10.45 -19.70 -18.13
C LEU A 314 -11.51 -20.59 -18.78
N LYS A 315 -11.44 -20.83 -20.09
CA LYS A 315 -12.41 -21.71 -20.77
C LYS A 315 -12.29 -23.17 -20.35
N ARG A 316 -11.07 -23.67 -20.12
CA ARG A 316 -10.83 -25.11 -19.85
C ARG A 316 -10.83 -25.45 -18.36
N PHE A 317 -10.35 -24.54 -17.54
CA PHE A 317 -10.07 -24.75 -16.12
C PHE A 317 -10.76 -23.70 -15.22
N GLY A 318 -11.64 -22.86 -15.78
CA GLY A 318 -12.28 -21.75 -15.07
C GLY A 318 -13.07 -22.17 -13.84
N GLU A 319 -13.67 -23.35 -13.84
CA GLU A 319 -14.47 -23.88 -12.72
C GLU A 319 -13.68 -24.85 -11.83
N HIS A 320 -12.34 -24.81 -11.86
CA HIS A 320 -11.52 -25.72 -11.07
C HIS A 320 -11.79 -25.57 -9.57
N ASP A 321 -12.11 -26.68 -8.90
CA ASP A 321 -12.31 -26.72 -7.45
C ASP A 321 -11.01 -27.18 -6.76
N PHE A 322 -10.42 -26.30 -5.96
CA PHE A 322 -9.21 -26.61 -5.19
C PHE A 322 -9.56 -27.26 -3.84
N GLY A 323 -10.84 -27.23 -3.44
CA GLY A 323 -11.35 -27.84 -2.22
C GLY A 323 -11.50 -26.87 -1.06
N THR A 324 -11.62 -27.47 0.12
CA THR A 324 -11.84 -26.76 1.38
C THR A 324 -10.62 -26.88 2.27
N VAL A 325 -10.28 -25.81 2.96
CA VAL A 325 -9.15 -25.76 3.90
C VAL A 325 -9.52 -24.96 5.14
N GLN A 326 -8.86 -25.29 6.25
CA GLN A 326 -8.99 -24.55 7.51
C GLN A 326 -7.70 -23.79 7.77
N CYS A 327 -7.85 -22.58 8.30
CA CYS A 327 -6.74 -21.73 8.72
C CYS A 327 -6.81 -21.48 10.23
N ASN A 328 -5.65 -21.61 10.88
CA ASN A 328 -5.49 -21.42 12.34
C ASN A 328 -4.55 -20.24 12.66
N ALA A 329 -3.98 -19.58 11.65
CA ALA A 329 -2.99 -18.54 11.85
C ALA A 329 -2.93 -17.54 10.70
N VAL A 330 -2.67 -16.28 11.05
CA VAL A 330 -2.31 -15.23 10.11
C VAL A 330 -0.86 -14.82 10.33
N HIS A 331 -0.09 -14.75 9.26
CA HIS A 331 1.35 -14.49 9.31
C HIS A 331 1.68 -13.12 8.72
N LEU A 332 2.53 -12.35 9.41
CA LEU A 332 3.19 -11.19 8.83
C LEU A 332 4.46 -11.64 8.12
N CYS A 333 4.44 -11.63 6.80
CA CYS A 333 5.48 -12.20 5.95
C CYS A 333 6.34 -11.12 5.28
N VAL A 334 7.62 -11.43 5.07
CA VAL A 334 8.54 -10.58 4.28
C VAL A 334 8.31 -10.84 2.80
N LEU A 335 7.97 -9.81 2.04
CA LEU A 335 7.72 -9.89 0.61
C LEU A 335 9.00 -10.24 -0.15
N GLY A 336 8.92 -11.20 -1.06
CA GLY A 336 10.04 -11.63 -1.91
C GLY A 336 10.98 -12.66 -1.28
N SER A 337 10.77 -13.04 -0.01
CA SER A 337 11.60 -14.03 0.70
C SER A 337 11.30 -15.50 0.37
N SER A 338 10.28 -15.77 -0.44
CA SER A 338 9.87 -17.14 -0.81
C SER A 338 10.91 -17.92 -1.63
N GLY A 339 11.97 -17.26 -2.10
CA GLY A 339 13.08 -17.90 -2.81
C GLY A 339 14.32 -18.12 -1.95
N ASP A 340 14.31 -17.66 -0.70
CA ASP A 340 15.47 -17.72 0.20
C ASP A 340 15.51 -19.02 1.03
N SER A 341 14.39 -19.75 1.10
CA SER A 341 14.24 -21.03 1.78
C SER A 341 13.33 -21.96 0.96
N ASP A 342 13.50 -23.29 1.11
CA ASP A 342 12.60 -24.31 0.54
C ASP A 342 11.22 -24.36 1.24
N ASP A 343 10.89 -23.33 2.01
CA ASP A 343 9.71 -23.22 2.88
C ASP A 343 8.77 -22.09 2.40
N PHE A 344 7.79 -21.72 3.23
CA PHE A 344 6.96 -20.54 3.02
C PHE A 344 7.80 -19.24 3.08
N TYR A 345 7.15 -18.08 2.90
CA TYR A 345 7.82 -16.78 3.11
C TYR A 345 8.42 -16.70 4.51
N LYS A 346 9.50 -15.93 4.66
CA LYS A 346 10.04 -15.58 5.98
C LYS A 346 8.97 -14.87 6.81
N ILE A 347 8.64 -15.46 7.96
CA ILE A 347 7.65 -14.96 8.89
C ILE A 347 8.33 -14.01 9.89
N THR A 348 7.80 -12.80 10.01
CA THR A 348 8.22 -11.80 11.02
C THR A 348 7.45 -11.99 12.33
N GLY A 349 6.19 -12.37 12.24
CA GLY A 349 5.35 -12.70 13.39
C GLY A 349 4.04 -13.35 12.94
N SER A 350 3.29 -13.91 13.88
CA SER A 350 2.05 -14.63 13.61
C SER A 350 1.02 -14.35 14.69
N LEU A 351 -0.25 -14.35 14.30
CA LEU A 351 -1.38 -14.46 15.21
C LEU A 351 -2.01 -15.84 15.02
N ASN A 352 -1.97 -16.66 16.06
CA ASN A 352 -2.58 -17.99 16.09
C ASN A 352 -3.94 -17.93 16.81
N PHE A 353 -4.88 -18.75 16.39
CA PHE A 353 -6.21 -18.86 16.98
C PHE A 353 -6.79 -20.26 16.90
#